data_AF-A0A662HZX5-F1
#
_entry.id   AF-A0A662HZX5-F1
#
_cell.length_a   1.000
_cell.length_b   1.000
_cell.length_c   1.000
_cell.angle_alpha   90.00
_cell.angle_beta   90.00
_cell.angle_gamma   90.00
#
_symmetry.space_group_name_H-M   'P 1'
#
loop_
_entity.id
_entity.type
_entity.pdbx_description
1 polymer ?
#
loop_
_entity_poly.entity_id
_entity_poly.type
_entity_poly.pdbx_seq_one_letter_code
_entity_poly.pdbx_strand_id
1 'polypeptide(L)' 'MKFTEGMPIKKPTFRIENVVASVTLGQELDLEKIAERVPNAEYSPEHLGPS' A
#
# COMPACT_ATOMS: atom_id res chain seq x y z
N MET A 1 9.43 -56.10 1.50
CA MET A 1 8.50 -54.98 1.72
C MET A 1 9.18 -53.71 1.26
N LYS A 2 8.59 -52.96 0.31
CA LYS A 2 9.14 -51.68 -0.15
C LYS A 2 8.53 -50.57 0.71
N PHE A 3 9.37 -49.77 1.36
CA PHE A 3 8.95 -48.57 2.08
C PHE A 3 8.44 -47.55 1.06
N THR A 4 7.22 -47.06 1.26
CA THR A 4 6.68 -45.94 0.47
C THR A 4 7.45 -44.69 0.81
N GLU A 5 8.17 -44.16 -0.18
CA GLU A 5 8.85 -42.86 -0.12
C GLU A 5 7.80 -41.79 0.20
N GLY A 6 7.93 -41.13 1.35
CA GLY A 6 7.00 -40.10 1.80
C GLY A 6 7.00 -38.91 0.86
N MET A 7 5.83 -38.35 0.57
CA MET A 7 5.69 -37.22 -0.36
C MET A 7 6.59 -36.03 0.06
N PRO A 8 7.32 -35.40 -0.87
CA PRO A 8 8.16 -34.26 -0.55
C PRO A 8 7.31 -33.09 -0.06
N ILE A 9 7.58 -32.63 1.16
CA ILE A 9 6.92 -31.44 1.72
C ILE A 9 7.38 -30.23 0.92
N LYS A 10 6.46 -29.66 0.14
CA LYS A 10 6.74 -28.48 -0.70
C LYS A 10 6.92 -27.25 0.19
N LYS A 11 7.99 -26.48 -0.03
CA LYS A 11 8.20 -25.23 0.72
C LYS A 11 7.07 -24.24 0.40
N PRO A 12 6.51 -23.54 1.40
CA PRO A 12 5.48 -22.55 1.16
C PRO A 12 6.02 -21.37 0.35
N THR A 13 5.19 -20.83 -0.54
CA THR A 13 5.46 -19.61 -1.31
C THR A 13 4.65 -18.45 -0.75
N PHE A 14 5.25 -17.29 -0.59
CA PHE A 14 4.60 -16.08 -0.08
C PHE A 14 4.76 -14.92 -1.06
N ARG A 15 3.74 -14.06 -1.14
CA ARG A 15 3.72 -12.82 -1.92
C ARG A 15 3.16 -11.70 -1.05
N ILE A 16 3.82 -10.55 -1.03
CA ILE A 16 3.30 -9.35 -0.38
C ILE A 16 2.39 -8.65 -1.38
N GLU A 17 1.14 -8.43 -0.98
CA GLU A 17 0.11 -7.79 -1.82
C GLU A 17 0.11 -6.27 -1.69
N ASN A 18 0.38 -5.77 -0.49
CA ASN A 18 0.33 -4.35 -0.20
C ASN A 18 1.24 -4.01 1.00
N VAL A 19 1.77 -2.79 1.00
CA VAL A 19 2.50 -2.21 2.13
C VAL A 19 1.96 -0.81 2.34
N VAL A 20 1.58 -0.50 3.58
CA VAL A 20 1.13 0.84 4.00
C VAL A 20 2.12 1.39 5.01
N ALA A 21 2.52 2.64 4.84
CA ALA A 21 3.37 3.37 5.77
C ALA A 21 2.78 4.76 6.05
N SER A 22 3.00 5.28 7.26
CA SER A 22 2.56 6.61 7.67
C SER A 22 3.69 7.35 8.38
N VAL A 23 3.66 8.69 8.29
CA VAL A 23 4.62 9.59 8.93
C VAL A 23 3.92 10.87 9.35
N THR A 24 4.42 11.50 10.41
CA THR A 24 3.98 12.83 10.87
C THR A 24 5.09 13.84 10.60
N LEU A 25 4.79 14.90 9.84
CA LEU A 25 5.78 15.91 9.45
C LEU A 25 5.96 17.04 10.47
N GLY A 26 5.08 17.16 11.47
CA GLY A 26 5.21 18.14 12.56
C GLY A 26 5.16 19.60 12.13
N GLN A 27 4.56 19.90 10.97
CA GLN A 27 4.44 21.24 10.42
C GLN A 27 3.08 21.44 9.75
N GLU A 28 2.65 22.70 9.63
CA GLU A 28 1.49 23.06 8.82
C GLU A 28 1.80 22.92 7.34
N LEU A 29 0.82 22.43 6.58
CA LEU A 29 0.95 22.18 5.15
C LEU A 29 -0.09 22.99 4.37
N ASP A 30 0.36 23.65 3.32
CA ASP A 30 -0.49 24.36 2.37
C ASP A 30 -0.95 23.39 1.28
N LEU A 31 -2.17 22.88 1.41
CA LEU A 31 -2.71 21.82 0.55
C LEU A 31 -2.96 22.30 -0.89
N GLU A 32 -3.28 23.58 -1.08
CA GLU A 32 -3.44 24.17 -2.41
C GLU A 32 -2.10 24.18 -3.15
N LYS A 33 -1.04 24.68 -2.51
CA LYS A 33 0.31 24.69 -3.10
C LYS A 33 0.86 23.28 -3.34
N ILE A 34 0.51 22.32 -2.49
CA ILE A 34 0.92 20.92 -2.67
C ILE A 34 0.25 20.34 -3.90
N ALA A 35 -1.05 20.52 -4.08
CA ALA A 35 -1.78 20.04 -5.26
C ALA A 35 -1.24 20.66 -6.56
N GLU A 36 -0.85 21.94 -6.55
CA GLU A 36 -0.24 22.60 -7.71
C GLU A 36 1.14 22.05 -8.09
N ARG A 37 1.94 21.61 -7.11
CA ARG A 37 3.39 21.33 -7.29
C ARG A 37 3.75 19.86 -7.27
N VAL A 38 2.94 19.02 -6.61
CA VAL A 38 3.22 17.59 -6.44
C VAL A 38 2.49 16.80 -7.52
N PRO A 39 3.21 16.07 -8.40
CA PRO A 39 2.57 15.29 -9.45
C PRO A 39 1.59 14.26 -8.87
N ASN A 40 0.40 14.19 -9.46
CA ASN A 40 -0.68 13.27 -9.09
C ASN A 40 -1.25 13.50 -7.66
N ALA A 41 -0.92 14.62 -7.01
CA ALA A 41 -1.62 15.03 -5.80
C ALA A 41 -2.92 15.73 -6.18
N GLU A 42 -4.02 15.33 -5.56
CA GLU A 42 -5.34 15.92 -5.76
C GLU A 42 -5.86 16.49 -4.44
N TYR A 43 -6.38 17.71 -4.50
CA TYR A 43 -7.05 18.37 -3.38
C TYR A 43 -8.27 19.14 -3.90
N SER A 44 -9.45 18.74 -3.43
CA SER A 44 -10.73 19.38 -3.80
C SER A 44 -11.62 19.44 -2.55
N PRO A 45 -11.57 20.53 -1.76
CA PRO A 45 -12.26 20.63 -0.47
C PRO A 45 -13.79 20.56 -0.58
N GLU A 46 -14.35 20.97 -1.71
CA GLU A 46 -15.77 20.89 -2.06
C GLU A 46 -16.22 19.48 -2.51
N HIS A 47 -15.28 18.60 -2.84
CA HIS A 47 -15.58 17.26 -3.33
C HIS A 47 -15.59 16.24 -2.18
N LEU A 48 -16.66 16.29 -1.38
CA LEU A 48 -16.91 15.27 -0.35
C LEU A 48 -17.57 14.02 -0.96
N GLY A 49 -16.80 13.24 -1.73
CA GLY A 49 -17.16 11.88 -2.14
C GLY A 49 -18.24 11.75 -3.22
N PRO A 50 -18.51 10.52 -3.70
CA PRO A 50 -19.39 10.28 -4.84
C PRO A 50 -20.86 10.47 -4.47
N SER A 51 -21.66 10.94 -5.43
CA SER A 51 -23.12 10.78 -5.43
C SER A 51 -23.52 9.35 -5.75
#